data_AF-A0A2E0X0X4-F1
#
_entry.id   AF-A0A2E0X0X4-F1
#
_cell.length_a   1.000
_cell.length_b   1.000
_cell.length_c   1.000
_cell.angle_alpha   90.00
_cell.angle_beta   90.00
_cell.angle_gamma   90.00
#
_symmetry.space_group_name_H-M   'P 1'
#
loop_
_entity.id
_entity.type
_entity.pdbx_description
1 polymer ?
#
loop_
_entity_poly.entity_id
_entity_poly.type
_entity_poly.pdbx_seq_one_letter_code
_entity_poly.pdbx_strand_id
1 'polypeptide(L)'
;MGKRKLHDTTYFQCDWTGLPMRTTNCYMPDWHETTGKLLKHGSYCCWEAVVAHMIEQYFTDHPKWKRIMDHITELVGTSVSAAPHWKRLRWMQYGKESRGELSTIDSANEFLAEVQMGMCPFAAVVVNSSGDASEVHCYGSDVAHRFGPKLQTPKQAQNMPEHEPQSFITARKKLGKDRDLVAFYWPFKNGLPYNSTVSNLLKTQIYGDVIFVQQTREACFLPRERFINFTLTQYNEHFTNKTRRKDGASMLSSAEWGAAKEQMQAELQQVEAAASSNAVLPGEIAKASVLPPPTGKELARIARARADEEWVRPLLESGELRLY
;
A
#
# COMPACT_ATOMS: atom_id res chain seq x y z
N MET A 1 -24.73 14.06 -0.10
CA MET A 1 -24.54 12.88 0.77
C MET A 1 -25.83 12.67 1.55
N GLY A 2 -26.47 11.50 1.42
CA GLY A 2 -27.74 11.16 2.11
C GLY A 2 -27.57 10.97 3.62
N LYS A 3 -27.05 11.99 4.32
CA LYS A 3 -26.91 12.02 5.78
C LYS A 3 -28.29 12.32 6.37
N ARG A 4 -28.83 11.38 7.14
CA ARG A 4 -30.09 11.52 7.88
C ARG A 4 -29.79 11.48 9.38
N LYS A 5 -30.34 12.41 10.15
CA LYS A 5 -30.22 12.41 11.62
C LYS A 5 -31.56 11.97 12.20
N LEU A 6 -31.56 10.92 13.00
CA LEU A 6 -32.75 10.39 13.68
C LEU A 6 -32.38 10.08 15.14
N HIS A 7 -33.10 10.69 16.10
CA HIS A 7 -32.88 10.51 17.55
C HIS A 7 -31.39 10.59 17.95
N ASP A 8 -30.73 11.68 17.55
CA ASP A 8 -29.29 11.93 17.76
C ASP A 8 -28.30 10.96 17.11
N THR A 9 -28.78 9.95 16.41
CA THR A 9 -27.95 9.05 15.61
C THR A 9 -27.88 9.57 14.17
N THR A 10 -26.67 9.61 13.62
CA THR A 10 -26.47 9.90 12.20
C THR A 10 -26.47 8.59 11.41
N TYR A 11 -27.31 8.54 10.39
CA TYR A 11 -27.36 7.48 9.41
C TYR A 11 -26.95 8.03 8.05
N PHE A 12 -26.39 7.17 7.24
CA PHE A 12 -26.03 7.43 5.86
C PHE A 12 -26.80 6.48 4.96
N GLN A 13 -26.87 6.79 3.69
CA GLN A 13 -27.47 5.94 2.68
C GLN A 13 -26.41 5.69 1.62
N CYS A 14 -26.27 4.44 1.18
CA CYS A 14 -25.38 4.11 0.08
C CYS A 14 -25.96 4.71 -1.21
N ASP A 15 -25.18 5.54 -1.90
CA ASP A 15 -25.64 6.22 -3.12
C ASP A 15 -25.84 5.25 -4.30
N TRP A 16 -25.23 4.06 -4.25
CA TRP A 16 -25.42 3.00 -5.25
C TRP A 16 -26.59 2.06 -4.90
N THR A 17 -26.55 1.46 -3.71
CA THR A 17 -27.46 0.36 -3.33
C THR A 17 -28.70 0.83 -2.58
N GLY A 18 -28.73 2.09 -2.14
CA GLY A 18 -29.78 2.61 -1.27
C GLY A 18 -29.77 2.08 0.17
N LEU A 19 -28.86 1.15 0.50
CA LEU A 19 -28.79 0.55 1.83
C LEU A 19 -28.45 1.61 2.90
N PRO A 20 -29.12 1.62 4.05
CA PRO A 20 -28.76 2.50 5.16
C PRO A 20 -27.46 2.00 5.81
N MET A 21 -26.61 2.94 6.22
CA MET A 21 -25.29 2.70 6.77
C MET A 21 -25.08 3.52 8.03
N ARG A 22 -24.33 2.98 9.00
CA ARG A 22 -23.95 3.72 10.21
C ARG A 22 -22.70 4.58 10.01
N THR A 23 -21.84 4.21 9.06
CA THR A 23 -20.57 4.86 8.78
C THR A 23 -20.36 4.99 7.26
N THR A 24 -19.55 5.96 6.86
CA THR A 24 -19.18 6.22 5.46
C THR A 24 -17.69 6.06 5.27
N ASN A 25 -17.26 4.82 5.06
CA ASN A 25 -15.85 4.54 4.89
C ASN A 25 -15.43 4.57 3.41
N CYS A 26 -16.33 4.19 2.50
CA CYS A 26 -16.10 4.27 1.05
C CYS A 26 -16.75 5.52 0.47
N TYR A 27 -16.04 6.15 -0.47
CA TYR A 27 -16.41 7.40 -1.13
C TYR A 27 -15.88 7.37 -2.57
N MET A 28 -16.46 8.15 -3.46
CA MET A 28 -15.90 8.37 -4.80
C MET A 28 -14.82 9.45 -4.69
N PRO A 29 -13.53 9.14 -4.92
CA PRO A 29 -12.48 10.15 -4.89
C PRO A 29 -12.61 11.06 -6.11
N ASP A 30 -12.38 12.34 -5.92
CA ASP A 30 -12.13 13.30 -6.99
C ASP A 30 -11.01 14.25 -6.55
N TRP A 31 -10.48 15.05 -7.45
CA TRP A 31 -9.42 15.99 -7.13
C TRP A 31 -9.77 17.37 -7.62
N HIS A 32 -9.58 18.35 -6.74
CA HIS A 32 -9.72 19.75 -7.11
C HIS A 32 -8.65 20.10 -8.17
N GLU A 33 -9.07 20.64 -9.31
CA GLU A 33 -8.20 20.80 -10.49
C GLU A 33 -6.98 21.69 -10.21
N THR A 34 -7.19 22.82 -9.52
CA THR A 34 -6.09 23.77 -9.23
C THR A 34 -5.23 23.38 -8.03
N THR A 35 -5.83 22.86 -6.95
CA THR A 35 -5.10 22.60 -5.69
C THR A 35 -4.57 21.16 -5.59
N GLY A 36 -5.05 20.25 -6.45
CA GLY A 36 -4.74 18.83 -6.36
C GLY A 36 -5.29 18.15 -5.09
N LYS A 37 -6.11 18.85 -4.29
CA LYS A 37 -6.66 18.32 -3.04
C LYS A 37 -7.70 17.24 -3.30
N LEU A 38 -7.61 16.13 -2.58
CA LEU A 38 -8.60 15.05 -2.61
C LEU A 38 -9.95 15.53 -2.09
N LEU A 39 -10.98 15.38 -2.91
CA LEU A 39 -12.38 15.56 -2.60
C LEU A 39 -13.05 14.19 -2.46
N LYS A 40 -14.01 14.09 -1.55
CA LYS A 40 -14.73 12.84 -1.26
C LYS A 40 -16.20 13.03 -1.60
N HIS A 41 -16.67 12.33 -2.62
CA HIS A 41 -18.05 12.42 -3.08
C HIS A 41 -18.86 11.20 -2.68
N GLY A 42 -20.08 11.45 -2.22
CA GLY A 42 -21.04 10.41 -1.92
C GLY A 42 -20.67 9.51 -0.74
N SER A 43 -21.45 8.45 -0.57
CA SER A 43 -21.31 7.48 0.51
C SER A 43 -21.61 6.09 -0.03
N TYR A 44 -20.69 5.15 0.13
CA TYR A 44 -20.80 3.81 -0.44
C TYR A 44 -20.58 2.72 0.60
N CYS A 45 -21.23 1.58 0.40
CA CYS A 45 -21.12 0.44 1.31
C CYS A 45 -19.81 -0.34 1.13
N CYS A 46 -19.25 -0.35 -0.08
CA CYS A 46 -17.94 -0.92 -0.43
C CYS A 46 -17.32 -0.19 -1.65
N TRP A 47 -16.06 -0.48 -1.97
CA TRP A 47 -15.41 0.10 -3.15
C TRP A 47 -15.97 -0.43 -4.48
N GLU A 48 -16.48 -1.66 -4.53
CA GLU A 48 -17.13 -2.19 -5.74
C GLU A 48 -18.37 -1.35 -6.14
N ALA A 49 -19.10 -0.82 -5.16
CA ALA A 49 -20.21 0.09 -5.40
C ALA A 49 -19.75 1.46 -5.92
N VAL A 50 -18.56 1.93 -5.50
CA VAL A 50 -17.94 3.15 -6.07
C VAL A 50 -17.60 2.92 -7.52
N VAL A 51 -16.95 1.80 -7.85
CA VAL A 51 -16.57 1.46 -9.23
C VAL A 51 -17.80 1.32 -10.11
N ALA A 52 -18.85 0.66 -9.64
CA ALA A 52 -20.09 0.51 -10.39
C ALA A 52 -20.77 1.85 -10.68
N HIS A 53 -20.88 2.72 -9.67
CA HIS A 53 -21.44 4.06 -9.86
C HIS A 53 -20.59 4.92 -10.79
N MET A 54 -19.27 4.80 -10.70
CA MET A 54 -18.35 5.47 -11.59
C MET A 54 -18.54 5.03 -13.04
N ILE A 55 -18.74 3.74 -13.33
CA ILE A 55 -19.02 3.25 -14.70
C ILE A 55 -20.34 3.83 -15.24
N GLU A 56 -21.35 3.99 -14.38
CA GLU A 56 -22.65 4.56 -14.80
C GLU A 56 -22.55 6.07 -15.05
N GLN A 57 -21.79 6.81 -14.23
CA GLN A 57 -21.62 8.26 -14.38
C GLN A 57 -20.59 8.65 -15.45
N TYR A 58 -19.52 7.88 -15.56
CA TYR A 58 -18.38 8.13 -16.42
C TYR A 58 -18.14 6.90 -17.30
N PHE A 59 -18.05 7.11 -18.61
CA PHE A 59 -17.53 6.07 -19.49
C PHE A 59 -16.10 5.69 -19.04
N THR A 60 -15.71 4.44 -19.26
CA THR A 60 -14.38 3.90 -18.87
C THR A 60 -13.20 4.68 -19.44
N ASP A 61 -13.44 5.46 -20.50
CA ASP A 61 -12.43 6.27 -21.19
C ASP A 61 -12.27 7.67 -20.59
N HIS A 62 -13.02 8.00 -19.52
CA HIS A 62 -12.94 9.32 -18.91
C HIS A 62 -11.56 9.54 -18.26
N PRO A 63 -10.89 10.70 -18.43
CA PRO A 63 -9.55 10.94 -17.90
C PRO A 63 -9.42 10.75 -16.38
N LYS A 64 -10.51 10.99 -15.63
CA LYS A 64 -10.55 10.77 -14.18
C LYS A 64 -10.59 9.30 -13.78
N TRP A 65 -11.07 8.41 -14.65
CA TRP A 65 -11.24 6.97 -14.38
C TRP A 65 -9.97 6.34 -13.85
N LYS A 66 -8.86 6.50 -14.58
CA LYS A 66 -7.57 5.91 -14.24
C LYS A 66 -7.10 6.37 -12.86
N ARG A 67 -7.14 7.68 -12.60
CA ARG A 67 -6.71 8.26 -11.32
C ARG A 67 -7.56 7.77 -10.14
N ILE A 68 -8.88 7.63 -10.34
CA ILE A 68 -9.79 7.08 -9.34
C ILE A 68 -9.46 5.61 -9.06
N MET A 69 -9.30 4.80 -10.10
CA MET A 69 -8.98 3.37 -9.96
C MET A 69 -7.61 3.14 -9.32
N ASP A 70 -6.61 3.96 -9.65
CA ASP A 70 -5.29 3.91 -9.03
C ASP A 70 -5.39 4.20 -7.52
N HIS A 71 -6.15 5.24 -7.12
CA HIS A 71 -6.38 5.59 -5.71
C HIS A 71 -7.14 4.49 -4.95
N ILE A 72 -8.18 3.90 -5.56
CA ILE A 72 -8.92 2.77 -4.96
C ILE A 72 -8.00 1.56 -4.81
N THR A 73 -7.18 1.26 -5.82
CA THR A 73 -6.22 0.16 -5.79
C THR A 73 -5.17 0.35 -4.71
N GLU A 74 -4.71 1.58 -4.48
CA GLU A 74 -3.78 1.90 -3.38
C GLU A 74 -4.41 1.61 -2.01
N LEU A 75 -5.66 2.06 -1.80
CA LEU A 75 -6.39 1.85 -0.55
C LEU A 75 -6.70 0.38 -0.28
N VAL A 76 -7.13 -0.35 -1.30
CA VAL A 76 -7.59 -1.75 -1.18
C VAL A 76 -6.43 -2.74 -1.27
N GLY A 77 -5.36 -2.37 -1.99
CA GLY A 77 -4.20 -3.21 -2.28
C GLY A 77 -4.37 -4.12 -3.50
N THR A 78 -5.52 -4.08 -4.18
CA THR A 78 -5.79 -4.83 -5.41
C THR A 78 -6.80 -4.11 -6.29
N SER A 79 -6.83 -4.47 -7.56
CA SER A 79 -7.90 -4.11 -8.49
C SER A 79 -9.26 -4.55 -7.95
N VAL A 80 -10.27 -3.71 -8.17
CA VAL A 80 -11.64 -3.89 -7.70
C VAL A 80 -12.58 -3.91 -8.90
N SER A 81 -13.41 -4.95 -9.00
CA SER A 81 -14.45 -5.05 -10.03
C SER A 81 -15.69 -4.25 -9.65
N ALA A 82 -16.47 -3.81 -10.63
CA ALA A 82 -17.75 -3.18 -10.38
C ALA A 82 -18.72 -4.13 -9.66
N ALA A 83 -19.45 -3.61 -8.68
CA ALA A 83 -20.58 -4.30 -8.07
C ALA A 83 -21.70 -4.57 -9.09
N PRO A 84 -22.60 -5.52 -8.81
CA PRO A 84 -23.81 -5.72 -9.62
C PRO A 84 -24.59 -4.43 -9.80
N HIS A 85 -25.16 -4.26 -11.00
CA HIS A 85 -26.00 -3.11 -11.33
C HIS A 85 -27.15 -2.99 -10.32
N TRP A 86 -27.43 -1.81 -9.78
CA TRP A 86 -28.44 -1.62 -8.73
C TRP A 86 -29.84 -2.12 -9.12
N LYS A 87 -30.22 -1.98 -10.39
CA LYS A 87 -31.43 -2.60 -10.98
C LYS A 87 -31.53 -4.12 -10.81
N ARG A 88 -30.44 -4.86 -10.59
CA ARG A 88 -30.43 -6.31 -10.34
C ARG A 88 -30.60 -6.65 -8.85
N LEU A 89 -30.46 -5.66 -7.98
CA LEU A 89 -30.59 -5.84 -6.53
C LEU A 89 -32.06 -6.01 -6.20
N ARG A 90 -32.40 -7.14 -5.58
CA ARG A 90 -33.79 -7.53 -5.29
C ARG A 90 -34.52 -6.42 -4.54
N TRP A 91 -33.94 -5.85 -3.48
CA TRP A 91 -34.53 -4.75 -2.69
C TRP A 91 -34.75 -3.44 -3.45
N MET A 92 -34.08 -3.21 -4.58
CA MET A 92 -34.34 -2.05 -5.44
C MET A 92 -35.46 -2.33 -6.47
N GLN A 93 -35.76 -3.61 -6.73
CA GLN A 93 -36.83 -4.03 -7.64
C GLN A 93 -38.21 -4.11 -6.94
N TYR A 94 -38.26 -4.15 -5.61
CA TYR A 94 -39.51 -4.27 -4.84
C TYR A 94 -40.32 -2.98 -4.85
N GLY A 95 -41.01 -2.76 -5.98
CA GLY A 95 -42.02 -1.73 -6.15
C GLY A 95 -43.45 -2.23 -6.09
N LYS A 96 -43.76 -3.56 -6.16
CA LYS A 96 -45.17 -3.97 -6.33
C LYS A 96 -45.73 -5.19 -5.57
N GLU A 97 -45.10 -6.36 -5.42
CA GLU A 97 -45.96 -7.56 -5.15
C GLU A 97 -45.52 -8.65 -4.16
N SER A 98 -44.45 -8.52 -3.36
CA SER A 98 -44.15 -9.57 -2.37
C SER A 98 -43.62 -9.02 -1.04
N ARG A 99 -44.48 -9.08 -0.02
CA ARG A 99 -44.21 -8.77 1.40
C ARG A 99 -43.36 -9.87 2.05
N GLY A 100 -42.12 -10.02 1.61
CA GLY A 100 -41.07 -10.60 2.44
C GLY A 100 -40.18 -9.46 2.90
N GLU A 101 -40.32 -9.00 4.13
CA GLU A 101 -39.38 -8.04 4.72
C GLU A 101 -38.03 -8.75 4.90
N LEU A 102 -37.19 -8.76 3.86
CA LEU A 102 -35.77 -9.02 4.08
C LEU A 102 -35.28 -7.93 5.02
N SER A 103 -34.68 -8.32 6.13
CA SER A 103 -34.04 -7.34 6.99
C SER A 103 -32.96 -6.62 6.19
N THR A 104 -32.71 -5.36 6.52
CA THR A 104 -31.65 -4.58 5.90
C THR A 104 -30.28 -5.28 5.96
N ILE A 105 -30.06 -6.08 7.01
CA ILE A 105 -28.85 -6.86 7.22
C ILE A 105 -28.76 -8.00 6.21
N ASP A 106 -29.86 -8.73 5.98
CA ASP A 106 -29.90 -9.84 5.01
C ASP A 106 -29.62 -9.33 3.59
N SER A 107 -30.23 -8.20 3.21
CA SER A 107 -29.96 -7.55 1.92
C SER A 107 -28.49 -7.12 1.78
N ALA A 108 -27.89 -6.58 2.84
CA ALA A 108 -26.48 -6.20 2.84
C ALA A 108 -25.54 -7.43 2.75
N ASN A 109 -25.88 -8.52 3.44
CA ASN A 109 -25.11 -9.76 3.39
C ASN A 109 -25.20 -10.43 2.01
N GLU A 110 -26.39 -10.49 1.41
CA GLU A 110 -26.57 -11.00 0.04
C GLU A 110 -25.77 -10.18 -0.97
N PHE A 111 -25.83 -8.84 -0.89
CA PHE A 111 -25.03 -7.96 -1.74
C PHE A 111 -23.54 -8.26 -1.66
N LEU A 112 -23.03 -8.37 -0.42
CA LEU A 112 -21.61 -8.59 -0.19
C LEU A 112 -21.18 -9.99 -0.61
N ALA A 113 -22.03 -11.00 -0.43
CA ALA A 113 -21.76 -12.35 -0.93
C ALA A 113 -21.61 -12.35 -2.46
N GLU A 114 -22.51 -11.68 -3.20
CA GLU A 114 -22.38 -11.54 -4.65
C GLU A 114 -21.10 -10.81 -5.06
N VAL A 115 -20.78 -9.72 -4.39
CA VAL A 115 -19.54 -8.96 -4.61
C VAL A 115 -18.30 -9.79 -4.28
N GLN A 116 -18.38 -10.67 -3.28
CA GLN A 116 -17.28 -11.53 -2.85
C GLN A 116 -17.03 -12.71 -3.78
N MET A 117 -18.07 -13.27 -4.40
CA MET A 117 -17.90 -14.28 -5.44
C MET A 117 -17.17 -13.75 -6.68
N GLY A 118 -17.24 -12.44 -6.94
CA GLY A 118 -16.53 -11.77 -8.02
C GLY A 118 -15.07 -11.43 -7.75
N MET A 119 -14.48 -11.89 -6.63
CA MET A 119 -13.10 -11.56 -6.29
C MET A 119 -12.11 -12.03 -7.36
N CYS A 120 -11.19 -11.12 -7.73
CA CYS A 120 -10.07 -11.44 -8.60
C CYS A 120 -9.20 -12.55 -7.98
N PRO A 121 -8.61 -13.42 -8.83
CA PRO A 121 -7.63 -14.39 -8.36
C PRO A 121 -6.44 -13.66 -7.70
N PHE A 122 -5.89 -14.27 -6.67
CA PHE A 122 -4.72 -13.73 -5.97
C PHE A 122 -3.67 -14.80 -5.71
N ALA A 123 -2.41 -14.38 -5.64
CA ALA A 123 -1.30 -15.22 -5.25
C ALA A 123 -1.26 -15.39 -3.72
N ALA A 124 -0.96 -16.61 -3.28
CA ALA A 124 -0.68 -16.98 -1.90
C ALA A 124 0.56 -17.87 -1.87
N VAL A 125 1.13 -18.08 -0.69
CA VAL A 125 2.33 -18.94 -0.55
C VAL A 125 2.00 -20.13 0.31
N VAL A 126 2.13 -21.34 -0.24
CA VAL A 126 2.05 -22.59 0.51
C VAL A 126 3.45 -23.01 0.90
N VAL A 127 3.64 -23.34 2.17
CA VAL A 127 4.86 -23.97 2.68
C VAL A 127 4.51 -25.42 2.99
N ASN A 128 5.08 -26.33 2.22
CA ASN A 128 4.83 -27.75 2.39
C ASN A 128 5.46 -28.27 3.70
N SER A 129 5.13 -29.50 4.07
CA SER A 129 5.72 -30.16 5.24
C SER A 129 7.25 -30.33 5.22
N SER A 130 7.88 -30.39 4.05
CA SER A 130 9.34 -30.41 3.89
C SER A 130 9.98 -29.04 4.17
N GLY A 131 9.18 -27.96 4.18
CA GLY A 131 9.62 -26.59 4.37
C GLY A 131 9.83 -25.82 3.06
N ASP A 132 9.54 -26.40 1.90
CA ASP A 132 9.63 -25.71 0.62
C ASP A 132 8.42 -24.78 0.45
N ALA A 133 8.70 -23.53 0.07
CA ALA A 133 7.69 -22.52 -0.20
C ALA A 133 7.41 -22.43 -1.71
N SER A 134 6.14 -22.48 -2.10
CA SER A 134 5.69 -22.35 -3.48
C SER A 134 4.52 -21.38 -3.58
N GLU A 135 4.47 -20.61 -4.67
CA GLU A 135 3.35 -19.74 -4.97
C GLU A 135 2.17 -20.55 -5.51
N VAL A 136 0.96 -20.23 -5.05
CA VAL A 136 -0.29 -20.82 -5.53
C VAL A 136 -1.29 -19.72 -5.86
N HIS A 137 -2.09 -19.94 -6.89
CA HIS A 137 -3.21 -19.06 -7.21
C HIS A 137 -4.49 -19.53 -6.51
N CYS A 138 -5.13 -18.58 -5.83
CA CYS A 138 -6.35 -18.75 -5.07
C CYS A 138 -7.50 -17.95 -5.70
N TYR A 139 -8.71 -18.47 -5.53
CA TYR A 139 -9.96 -17.89 -6.02
C TYR A 139 -10.95 -17.72 -4.86
N GLY A 140 -12.07 -17.01 -5.10
CA GLY A 140 -13.12 -16.83 -4.09
C GLY A 140 -13.69 -18.15 -3.54
N SER A 141 -13.73 -19.22 -4.35
CA SER A 141 -14.13 -20.56 -3.91
C SER A 141 -13.16 -21.18 -2.90
N ASP A 142 -11.85 -20.91 -3.01
CA ASP A 142 -10.87 -21.39 -2.05
C ASP A 142 -11.09 -20.73 -0.68
N VAL A 143 -11.44 -19.43 -0.68
CA VAL A 143 -11.74 -18.67 0.55
C VAL A 143 -12.95 -19.25 1.27
N ALA A 144 -14.00 -19.63 0.53
CA ALA A 144 -15.21 -20.22 1.11
C ALA A 144 -14.94 -21.52 1.89
N HIS A 145 -13.89 -22.26 1.50
CA HIS A 145 -13.44 -23.48 2.17
C HIS A 145 -12.17 -23.28 3.00
N ARG A 146 -11.86 -22.02 3.36
CA ARG A 146 -10.68 -21.63 4.15
C ARG A 146 -9.37 -22.25 3.64
N PHE A 147 -9.25 -22.34 2.32
CA PHE A 147 -8.12 -22.90 1.59
C PHE A 147 -7.88 -24.40 1.79
N GLY A 148 -8.86 -25.14 2.34
CA GLY A 148 -8.78 -26.59 2.53
C GLY A 148 -8.34 -27.36 1.27
N PRO A 149 -8.87 -27.08 0.07
CA PRO A 149 -8.44 -27.74 -1.17
C PRO A 149 -6.97 -27.51 -1.56
N LYS A 150 -6.31 -26.50 -0.99
CA LYS A 150 -4.90 -26.14 -1.26
C LYS A 150 -3.94 -26.70 -0.22
N LEU A 151 -4.45 -27.36 0.82
CA LEU A 151 -3.68 -27.92 1.93
C LEU A 151 -3.79 -29.45 1.90
N GLN A 152 -2.73 -30.15 2.31
CA GLN A 152 -2.81 -31.58 2.52
C GLN A 152 -3.88 -31.94 3.58
N THR A 153 -4.92 -32.68 3.16
CA THR A 153 -6.03 -33.09 4.03
C THR A 153 -5.60 -34.18 5.02
N PRO A 154 -5.87 -34.03 6.33
CA PRO A 154 -5.63 -35.08 7.31
C PRO A 154 -6.50 -36.32 7.03
N LYS A 155 -5.99 -37.53 7.35
CA LYS A 155 -6.70 -38.80 7.08
C LYS A 155 -8.09 -38.88 7.72
N GLN A 156 -8.26 -38.29 8.90
CA GLN A 156 -9.55 -38.29 9.62
C GLN A 156 -10.51 -37.17 9.19
N ALA A 157 -10.02 -36.11 8.54
CA ALA A 157 -10.87 -35.00 8.08
C ALA A 157 -11.80 -35.44 6.93
N GLN A 158 -11.45 -36.50 6.20
CA GLN A 158 -12.30 -37.07 5.15
C GLN A 158 -13.64 -37.62 5.69
N ASN A 159 -13.72 -37.95 6.98
CA ASN A 159 -14.89 -38.58 7.59
C ASN A 159 -15.61 -37.68 8.61
N MET A 160 -15.15 -36.45 8.82
CA MET A 160 -15.66 -35.53 9.84
C MET A 160 -15.88 -34.14 9.22
N PRO A 161 -17.12 -33.77 8.87
CA PRO A 161 -17.42 -32.51 8.16
C PRO A 161 -17.16 -31.24 8.98
N GLU A 162 -16.94 -31.37 10.30
CA GLU A 162 -16.68 -30.24 11.21
C GLU A 162 -15.21 -29.80 11.28
N HIS A 163 -14.32 -30.44 10.52
CA HIS A 163 -12.92 -30.06 10.50
C HIS A 163 -12.65 -29.18 9.30
N GLU A 164 -12.64 -27.87 9.52
CA GLU A 164 -12.11 -26.88 8.59
C GLU A 164 -10.70 -26.42 9.02
N PRO A 165 -9.87 -25.92 8.09
CA PRO A 165 -8.62 -25.26 8.43
C PRO A 165 -8.84 -24.13 9.45
N GLN A 166 -7.93 -24.00 10.40
CA GLN A 166 -7.89 -22.87 11.33
C GLN A 166 -6.98 -21.77 10.79
N SER A 167 -7.20 -20.53 11.25
CA SER A 167 -6.39 -19.39 10.88
C SER A 167 -5.99 -18.55 12.08
N PHE A 168 -4.84 -17.89 11.96
CA PHE A 168 -4.42 -16.87 12.90
C PHE A 168 -3.59 -15.79 12.20
N ILE A 169 -3.67 -14.58 12.74
CA ILE A 169 -2.88 -13.46 12.27
C ILE A 169 -1.46 -13.61 12.81
N THR A 170 -0.48 -13.59 11.92
CA THR A 170 0.92 -13.71 12.31
C THR A 170 1.37 -12.45 13.07
N ALA A 171 2.00 -12.61 14.23
CA ALA A 171 2.48 -11.50 15.06
C ALA A 171 3.74 -10.80 14.50
N ARG A 172 4.15 -11.12 13.27
CA ARG A 172 5.35 -10.59 12.63
C ARG A 172 5.11 -9.16 12.13
N LYS A 173 6.19 -8.50 11.67
CA LYS A 173 6.18 -7.12 11.20
C LYS A 173 5.03 -6.89 10.21
N LYS A 174 4.18 -5.89 10.49
CA LYS A 174 3.07 -5.50 9.61
C LYS A 174 3.59 -5.21 8.20
N LEU A 175 2.94 -5.74 7.18
CA LEU A 175 3.28 -5.58 5.75
C LEU A 175 2.81 -4.24 5.17
N GLY A 176 2.56 -3.25 6.03
CA GLY A 176 1.99 -1.97 5.68
C GLY A 176 0.94 -1.52 6.68
N LYS A 177 0.35 -0.34 6.43
CA LYS A 177 -0.82 0.13 7.16
C LYS A 177 -2.03 -0.71 6.72
N ASP A 178 -2.81 -1.19 7.68
CA ASP A 178 -4.06 -1.93 7.46
C ASP A 178 -3.94 -3.28 6.70
N ARG A 179 -2.73 -3.85 6.63
CA ARG A 179 -2.49 -5.18 6.02
C ARG A 179 -1.97 -6.18 7.04
N ASP A 180 -2.64 -7.32 7.12
CA ASP A 180 -2.26 -8.44 7.97
C ASP A 180 -1.81 -9.63 7.12
N LEU A 181 -0.93 -10.44 7.70
CA LEU A 181 -0.55 -11.73 7.14
C LEU A 181 -1.19 -12.82 7.98
N VAL A 182 -2.00 -13.67 7.35
CA VAL A 182 -2.76 -14.74 7.99
C VAL A 182 -2.21 -16.09 7.53
N ALA A 183 -2.01 -16.99 8.48
CA ALA A 183 -1.65 -18.37 8.22
C ALA A 183 -2.89 -19.26 8.37
N PHE A 184 -3.16 -20.11 7.39
CA PHE A 184 -4.18 -21.15 7.45
C PHE A 184 -3.53 -22.53 7.48
N TYR A 185 -4.02 -23.39 8.37
CA TYR A 185 -3.43 -24.70 8.64
C TYR A 185 -4.45 -25.66 9.25
N TRP A 186 -4.16 -26.96 9.22
CA TRP A 186 -4.93 -27.97 9.92
C TRP A 186 -4.50 -28.06 11.40
N PRO A 187 -5.40 -27.88 12.38
CA PRO A 187 -4.99 -27.85 13.79
C PRO A 187 -4.61 -29.22 14.37
N PHE A 188 -4.98 -30.32 13.70
CA PHE A 188 -4.76 -31.68 14.20
C PHE A 188 -3.60 -32.38 13.51
N LYS A 189 -2.75 -33.08 14.28
CA LYS A 189 -1.61 -33.84 13.77
C LYS A 189 -2.01 -34.97 12.82
N ASN A 190 -3.15 -35.62 13.04
CA ASN A 190 -3.78 -36.75 12.30
C ASN A 190 -3.11 -37.27 11.01
N GLY A 191 -1.89 -37.80 11.13
CA GLY A 191 -1.11 -38.35 10.00
C GLY A 191 -0.36 -37.33 9.14
N LEU A 192 -0.44 -36.05 9.47
CA LEU A 192 0.34 -34.97 8.89
C LEU A 192 1.74 -34.92 9.52
N PRO A 193 2.80 -34.80 8.69
CA PRO A 193 4.18 -34.64 9.16
C PRO A 193 4.39 -33.31 9.90
N TYR A 194 5.38 -33.24 10.79
CA TYR A 194 5.71 -32.01 11.51
C TYR A 194 6.44 -31.02 10.60
N ASN A 195 5.88 -29.82 10.44
CA ASN A 195 6.48 -28.77 9.61
C ASN A 195 7.43 -27.93 10.46
N SER A 196 8.70 -28.36 10.52
CA SER A 196 9.70 -27.72 11.37
C SER A 196 9.97 -26.26 10.97
N THR A 197 9.99 -25.96 9.68
CA THR A 197 10.24 -24.62 9.12
C THR A 197 9.18 -23.63 9.58
N VAL A 198 7.90 -23.93 9.35
CA VAL A 198 6.81 -23.02 9.73
C VAL A 198 6.65 -22.94 11.25
N SER A 199 6.82 -24.06 11.95
CA SER A 199 6.71 -24.09 13.41
C SER A 199 7.76 -23.20 14.08
N ASN A 200 9.00 -23.24 13.59
CA ASN A 200 10.08 -22.37 14.07
C ASN A 200 9.85 -20.89 13.75
N LEU A 201 9.23 -20.61 12.61
CA LEU A 201 8.96 -19.28 12.08
C LEU A 201 7.82 -18.57 12.85
N LEU A 202 6.76 -19.31 13.18
CA LEU A 202 5.58 -18.83 13.91
C LEU A 202 5.63 -19.05 15.42
N LYS A 203 6.57 -19.87 15.91
CA LYS A 203 6.68 -20.27 17.33
C LYS A 203 5.45 -21.02 17.84
N THR A 204 4.82 -21.79 16.96
CA THR A 204 3.65 -22.64 17.22
C THR A 204 3.91 -24.02 16.63
N GLN A 205 3.42 -25.08 17.27
CA GLN A 205 3.54 -26.43 16.69
C GLN A 205 2.55 -26.59 15.54
N ILE A 206 3.07 -26.75 14.33
CA ILE A 206 2.28 -26.88 13.11
C ILE A 206 2.61 -28.19 12.41
N TYR A 207 1.56 -28.89 11.97
CA TYR A 207 1.65 -30.14 11.24
C TYR A 207 1.05 -29.96 9.84
N GLY A 208 1.67 -30.58 8.85
CA GLY A 208 1.28 -30.50 7.44
C GLY A 208 1.65 -29.19 6.77
N ASP A 209 0.91 -28.88 5.71
CA ASP A 209 1.13 -27.68 4.91
C ASP A 209 0.48 -26.46 5.57
N VAL A 210 1.06 -25.28 5.31
CA VAL A 210 0.49 -23.99 5.70
C VAL A 210 0.41 -23.09 4.50
N ILE A 211 -0.72 -22.40 4.35
CA ILE A 211 -0.87 -21.34 3.37
C ILE A 211 -0.85 -19.99 4.05
N PHE A 212 0.02 -19.11 3.55
CA PHE A 212 0.11 -17.71 3.94
C PHE A 212 -0.63 -16.87 2.93
N VAL A 213 -1.58 -16.09 3.43
CA VAL A 213 -2.35 -15.13 2.64
C VAL A 213 -2.25 -13.75 3.28
N GLN A 214 -2.10 -12.73 2.44
CA GLN A 214 -2.14 -11.36 2.91
C GLN A 214 -3.58 -10.85 2.80
N GLN A 215 -4.06 -10.21 3.85
CA GLN A 215 -5.39 -9.59 3.87
C GLN A 215 -5.31 -8.10 4.19
N THR A 216 -6.16 -7.32 3.53
CA THR A 216 -6.39 -5.91 3.86
C THR A 216 -7.61 -5.80 4.77
N ARG A 217 -7.49 -5.01 5.85
CA ARG A 217 -8.61 -4.59 6.68
C ARG A 217 -9.30 -3.40 6.03
N GLU A 218 -10.15 -3.69 5.06
CA GLU A 218 -10.87 -2.66 4.34
C GLU A 218 -11.90 -2.00 5.26
N ALA A 219 -11.80 -0.67 5.42
CA ALA A 219 -12.85 0.10 6.08
C ALA A 219 -14.06 0.14 5.16
N CYS A 220 -15.02 -0.75 5.39
CA CYS A 220 -16.30 -0.84 4.69
C CYS A 220 -17.47 -0.65 5.65
N PHE A 221 -18.70 -0.59 5.11
CA PHE A 221 -19.91 -0.56 5.94
C PHE A 221 -20.02 -1.83 6.79
N LEU A 222 -19.76 -2.99 6.18
CA LEU A 222 -19.54 -4.25 6.89
C LEU A 222 -18.05 -4.60 6.73
N PRO A 223 -17.29 -4.68 7.84
CA PRO A 223 -15.87 -5.03 7.79
C PRO A 223 -15.68 -6.33 7.02
N ARG A 224 -14.82 -6.29 6.01
CA ARG A 224 -14.55 -7.43 5.14
C ARG A 224 -13.06 -7.70 5.10
N GLU A 225 -12.73 -8.98 5.10
CA GLU A 225 -11.38 -9.46 4.83
C GLU A 225 -11.22 -9.58 3.32
N ARG A 226 -10.35 -8.76 2.73
CA ARG A 226 -9.98 -8.90 1.33
C ARG A 226 -8.58 -9.47 1.23
N PHE A 227 -8.47 -10.62 0.58
CA PHE A 227 -7.18 -11.21 0.26
C PHE A 227 -6.54 -10.49 -0.93
N ILE A 228 -5.24 -10.24 -0.83
CA ILE A 228 -4.43 -9.58 -1.87
C ILE A 228 -3.25 -10.49 -2.23
N ASN A 229 -2.59 -10.15 -3.34
CA ASN A 229 -1.42 -10.90 -3.80
C ASN A 229 -0.32 -10.93 -2.74
N PHE A 230 0.00 -12.14 -2.29
CA PHE A 230 1.16 -12.45 -1.49
C PHE A 230 2.07 -13.40 -2.26
N THR A 231 3.12 -12.85 -2.87
CA THR A 231 4.00 -13.60 -3.78
C THR A 231 5.11 -14.33 -3.03
N LEU A 232 5.72 -15.32 -3.68
CA LEU A 232 6.88 -16.02 -3.10
C LEU A 232 8.05 -15.07 -2.80
N THR A 233 8.25 -14.05 -3.63
CA THR A 233 9.24 -12.98 -3.38
C THR A 233 8.95 -12.25 -2.08
N GLN A 234 7.70 -11.85 -1.83
CA GLN A 234 7.29 -11.17 -0.59
C GLN A 234 7.42 -12.08 0.63
N TYR A 235 7.11 -13.38 0.49
CA TYR A 235 7.34 -14.37 1.54
C TYR A 235 8.81 -14.45 1.93
N ASN A 236 9.70 -14.59 0.94
CA ASN A 236 11.14 -14.60 1.18
C ASN A 236 11.58 -13.28 1.85
N GLU A 237 11.12 -12.14 1.35
CA GLU A 237 11.47 -10.86 1.95
C GLU A 237 11.02 -10.72 3.40
N HIS A 238 9.88 -11.29 3.76
CA HIS A 238 9.31 -11.19 5.10
C HIS A 238 9.97 -12.16 6.09
N PHE A 239 10.30 -13.37 5.63
CA PHE A 239 10.71 -14.46 6.51
C PHE A 239 12.18 -14.84 6.40
N THR A 240 12.83 -14.69 5.24
CA THR A 240 14.24 -15.11 5.03
C THR A 240 15.24 -13.96 5.15
N ASN A 241 14.84 -12.70 4.94
CA ASN A 241 15.75 -11.54 5.01
C ASN A 241 16.33 -11.21 6.40
N LYS A 242 16.00 -11.96 7.47
CA LYS A 242 16.81 -11.88 8.70
C LYS A 242 18.25 -12.37 8.49
N THR A 243 18.49 -13.24 7.50
CA THR A 243 19.85 -13.68 7.13
C THR A 243 20.57 -12.62 6.29
N ARG A 244 19.84 -11.88 5.46
CA ARG A 244 20.40 -10.83 4.60
C ARG A 244 20.86 -9.57 5.34
N ARG A 245 20.54 -9.38 6.63
CA ARG A 245 21.23 -8.34 7.44
C ARG A 245 22.61 -8.79 7.93
N LYS A 246 22.90 -10.10 7.89
CA LYS A 246 24.27 -10.61 8.07
C LYS A 246 25.03 -10.66 6.73
N ASP A 247 24.33 -10.92 5.62
CA ASP A 247 24.97 -11.17 4.32
C ASP A 247 24.75 -10.06 3.26
N GLY A 248 24.08 -8.97 3.63
CA GLY A 248 23.65 -7.89 2.72
C GLY A 248 24.47 -6.61 2.78
N ALA A 249 25.54 -6.58 3.58
CA ALA A 249 26.75 -5.98 3.05
C ALA A 249 27.31 -7.04 2.11
N SER A 250 27.34 -6.75 0.82
CA SER A 250 28.28 -7.42 -0.09
C SER A 250 29.67 -7.12 0.45
N MET A 251 30.09 -7.88 1.46
CA MET A 251 31.45 -7.85 1.93
C MET A 251 32.22 -8.45 0.78
N LEU A 252 32.90 -7.56 0.05
CA LEU A 252 34.09 -7.89 -0.72
C LEU A 252 34.82 -8.97 0.08
N SER A 253 35.15 -10.09 -0.56
CA SER A 253 36.01 -11.11 0.04
C SER A 253 37.24 -10.44 0.65
N SER A 254 37.88 -11.05 1.64
CA SER A 254 39.06 -10.41 2.28
C SER A 254 40.13 -9.97 1.26
N ALA A 255 40.22 -10.66 0.12
CA ALA A 255 41.08 -10.29 -1.00
C ALA A 255 40.54 -9.07 -1.76
N GLU A 256 39.26 -9.05 -2.13
CA GLU A 256 38.64 -7.90 -2.81
C GLU A 256 38.60 -6.64 -1.93
N TRP A 257 38.44 -6.79 -0.61
CA TRP A 257 38.52 -5.68 0.33
C TRP A 257 39.94 -5.14 0.43
N GLY A 258 40.95 -6.03 0.43
CA GLY A 258 42.35 -5.64 0.36
C GLY A 258 42.64 -4.82 -0.89
N ALA A 259 42.22 -5.31 -2.06
CA ALA A 259 42.39 -4.62 -3.34
C ALA A 259 41.64 -3.28 -3.40
N ALA A 260 40.38 -3.23 -2.97
CA ALA A 260 39.59 -2.00 -2.94
C ALA A 260 40.19 -0.96 -1.98
N LYS A 261 40.75 -1.40 -0.85
CA LYS A 261 41.41 -0.52 0.12
C LYS A 261 42.71 0.06 -0.46
N GLU A 262 43.53 -0.75 -1.13
CA GLU A 262 44.73 -0.28 -1.82
C GLU A 262 44.39 0.72 -2.93
N GLN A 263 43.34 0.43 -3.72
CA GLN A 263 42.88 1.33 -4.76
C GLN A 263 42.36 2.66 -4.21
N MET A 264 41.51 2.64 -3.17
CA MET A 264 41.06 3.86 -2.50
C MET A 264 42.23 4.66 -1.94
N GLN A 265 43.22 4.00 -1.35
CA GLN A 265 44.38 4.69 -0.78
C GLN A 265 45.26 5.32 -1.87
N ALA A 266 45.41 4.66 -3.02
CA ALA A 266 46.12 5.20 -4.18
C ALA A 266 45.37 6.40 -4.80
N GLU A 267 44.05 6.32 -4.97
CA GLU A 267 43.22 7.41 -5.46
C GLU A 267 43.26 8.62 -4.53
N LEU A 268 43.19 8.39 -3.21
CA LEU A 268 43.25 9.43 -2.20
C LEU A 268 44.63 10.13 -2.20
N GLN A 269 45.72 9.36 -2.34
CA GLN A 269 47.07 9.93 -2.51
C GLN A 269 47.20 10.74 -3.80
N GLN A 270 46.59 10.31 -4.91
CA GLN A 270 46.60 11.08 -6.16
C GLN A 270 45.85 12.40 -6.02
N VAL A 271 44.69 12.38 -5.36
CA VAL A 271 43.89 13.59 -5.10
C VAL A 271 44.63 14.53 -4.15
N GLU A 272 45.23 14.02 -3.08
CA GLU A 272 46.02 14.81 -2.14
C GLU A 272 47.27 15.40 -2.80
N ALA A 273 47.94 14.64 -3.67
CA ALA A 273 49.10 15.12 -4.43
C ALA A 273 48.71 16.22 -5.42
N ALA A 274 47.59 16.05 -6.14
CA ALA A 274 47.07 17.06 -7.05
C ALA A 274 46.57 18.31 -6.32
N ALA A 275 45.93 18.15 -5.15
CA ALA A 275 45.54 19.28 -4.31
C ALA A 275 46.77 20.01 -3.76
N SER A 276 47.79 19.27 -3.34
CA SER A 276 49.04 19.83 -2.82
C SER A 276 49.87 20.52 -3.89
N SER A 277 49.89 20.00 -5.13
CA SER A 277 50.60 20.65 -6.25
C SER A 277 49.94 21.94 -6.70
N ASN A 278 48.61 22.04 -6.52
CA ASN A 278 47.82 23.24 -6.83
C ASN A 278 47.65 24.17 -5.62
N ALA A 279 48.13 23.77 -4.44
CA ALA A 279 48.06 24.58 -3.25
C ALA A 279 49.07 25.73 -3.35
N VAL A 280 48.57 26.96 -3.27
CA VAL A 280 49.39 28.16 -3.20
C VAL A 280 50.17 28.16 -1.89
N LEU A 281 51.46 28.48 -1.94
CA LEU A 281 52.30 28.47 -0.74
C LEU A 281 51.75 29.46 0.30
N PRO A 282 51.80 29.15 1.61
CA PRO A 282 51.27 30.05 2.66
C PRO A 282 51.83 31.48 2.59
N GLY A 283 53.08 31.65 2.15
CA GLY A 283 53.71 32.96 1.95
C GLY A 283 53.19 33.75 0.74
N GLU A 284 52.58 33.08 -0.24
CA GLU A 284 51.93 33.71 -1.40
C GLU A 284 50.47 34.05 -1.09
N ILE A 285 49.77 33.22 -0.31
CA ILE A 285 48.42 33.52 0.21
C ILE A 285 48.46 34.78 1.10
N ALA A 286 49.48 34.91 1.96
CA ALA A 286 49.68 36.09 2.79
C ALA A 286 49.95 37.38 2.00
N LYS A 287 50.45 37.27 0.76
CA LYS A 287 50.63 38.41 -0.16
C LYS A 287 49.36 38.72 -0.96
N ALA A 288 48.56 37.70 -1.28
CA ALA A 288 47.30 37.86 -2.00
C ALA A 288 46.16 38.42 -1.13
N SER A 289 46.26 38.32 0.20
CA SER A 289 45.21 38.75 1.13
C SER A 289 45.14 40.25 1.43
N VAL A 290 45.94 41.08 0.75
CA VAL A 290 45.82 42.55 0.84
C VAL A 290 45.17 43.08 -0.42
N LEU A 291 43.90 42.72 -0.65
CA LEU A 291 43.08 43.51 -1.56
C LEU A 291 42.83 44.85 -0.87
N PRO A 292 43.23 45.99 -1.47
CA PRO A 292 42.85 47.28 -0.93
C PRO A 292 41.31 47.34 -0.88
N PRO A 293 40.72 47.96 0.16
CA PRO A 293 39.28 48.06 0.25
C PRO A 293 38.72 48.65 -1.04
N PRO A 294 37.59 48.11 -1.56
CA PRO A 294 37.03 48.53 -2.83
C PRO A 294 36.80 50.03 -2.80
N THR A 295 37.25 50.71 -3.83
CA THR A 295 37.11 52.16 -3.91
C THR A 295 35.63 52.54 -4.00
N GLY A 296 35.26 53.74 -3.53
CA GLY A 296 33.86 54.20 -3.62
C GLY A 296 33.29 54.14 -5.04
N LYS A 297 34.14 54.27 -6.05
CA LYS A 297 33.77 54.14 -7.48
C LYS A 297 33.41 52.71 -7.88
N GLU A 298 34.09 51.70 -7.32
CA GLU A 298 33.78 50.29 -7.53
C GLU A 298 32.52 49.86 -6.78
N LEU A 299 32.35 50.32 -5.54
CA LEU A 299 31.11 50.11 -4.78
C LEU A 299 29.90 50.70 -5.49
N ALA A 300 30.03 51.91 -6.05
CA ALA A 300 28.96 52.53 -6.85
C ALA A 300 28.65 51.75 -8.13
N ARG A 301 29.67 51.14 -8.78
CA ARG A 301 29.46 50.29 -9.96
C ARG A 301 28.73 49.00 -9.61
N ILE A 302 29.09 48.36 -8.50
CA ILE A 302 28.43 47.13 -8.00
C ILE A 302 26.99 47.43 -7.56
N ALA A 303 26.75 48.56 -6.90
CA ALA A 303 25.41 49.00 -6.52
C ALA A 303 24.52 49.25 -7.75
N ARG A 304 25.04 49.86 -8.82
CA ARG A 304 24.30 50.04 -10.08
C ARG A 304 24.03 48.71 -10.78
N ALA A 305 25.01 47.81 -10.82
CA ALA A 305 24.83 46.48 -11.42
C ALA A 305 23.77 45.63 -10.68
N ARG A 306 23.63 45.81 -9.36
CA ARG A 306 22.56 45.18 -8.56
C ARG A 306 21.21 45.87 -8.69
N ALA A 307 21.17 47.16 -9.04
CA ALA A 307 19.92 47.88 -9.29
C ALA A 307 19.23 47.44 -10.60
N ASP A 308 19.95 46.79 -11.52
CA ASP A 308 19.40 46.18 -12.73
C ASP A 308 18.81 44.77 -12.50
N GLU A 309 18.89 44.21 -11.29
CA GLU A 309 18.18 42.97 -10.93
C GLU A 309 16.67 43.26 -10.74
N GLU A 310 15.82 42.47 -11.42
CA GLU A 310 14.37 42.67 -11.55
C GLU A 310 13.58 42.89 -10.24
N TRP A 311 14.13 42.48 -9.09
CA TRP A 311 13.48 42.61 -7.79
C TRP A 311 13.69 43.99 -7.13
N VAL A 312 14.66 44.79 -7.59
CA VAL A 312 14.97 46.11 -7.01
C VAL A 312 14.18 47.24 -7.70
N ARG A 313 13.79 47.05 -8.96
CA ARG A 313 13.05 48.03 -9.78
C ARG A 313 11.76 48.55 -9.13
N PRO A 314 10.89 47.69 -8.55
CA PRO A 314 9.64 48.15 -7.93
C PRO A 314 9.85 49.06 -6.70
N LEU A 315 10.97 48.88 -5.98
CA LEU A 315 11.30 49.62 -4.76
C LEU A 315 11.96 50.99 -5.04
N LEU A 316 12.63 51.12 -6.19
CA LEU A 316 13.15 52.41 -6.67
C LEU A 316 12.02 53.27 -7.26
N GLU A 317 11.09 52.65 -7.99
CA GLU A 317 9.92 53.34 -8.58
C GLU A 317 8.87 53.75 -7.53
N SER A 318 8.78 53.03 -6.40
CA SER A 318 7.90 53.40 -5.27
C SER A 318 8.44 54.56 -4.43
N GLY A 319 9.70 54.98 -4.64
CA GLY A 319 10.33 56.06 -3.89
C GLY A 319 10.73 55.70 -2.45
N GLU A 320 10.64 54.43 -2.06
CA GLU A 320 10.99 53.95 -0.71
C GLU A 320 12.50 53.79 -0.50
N LEU A 321 13.28 53.65 -1.58
CA LEU A 321 14.75 53.62 -1.55
C LEU A 321 15.33 54.94 -2.07
N ARG A 322 15.79 55.81 -1.17
CA ARG A 322 16.60 56.99 -1.51
C ARG A 322 18.08 56.64 -1.37
N LEU A 323 18.77 56.54 -2.51
CA LEU A 323 20.23 56.47 -2.56
C LEU A 323 20.77 57.88 -2.26
N TYR A 324 21.42 58.04 -1.11
CA TYR A 324 22.27 59.19 -0.80
C TYR A 324 23.68 58.98 -1.37
#